data_AF-A0A2C9UM62-F1
#
_entry.id   AF-A0A2C9UM62-F1
#
_cell.length_a   1.000
_cell.length_b   1.000
_cell.length_c   1.000
_cell.angle_alpha   90.00
_cell.angle_beta   90.00
_cell.angle_gamma   90.00
#
_symmetry.space_group_name_H-M   'P 1'
#
loop_
_entity.id
_entity.type
_entity.pdbx_description
1 polymer ?
#
loop_
_entity_poly.entity_id
_entity_poly.type
_entity_poly.pdbx_seq_one_letter_code
_entity_poly.pdbx_strand_id
1 'polypeptide(L)'
;MALQWMILTYVVAVEAVLAAVLTIPSPKLLKYRLVSLVSLLLQPALFIVPFAGFQLLDIYWKNEHRLMCTSEICTAAERDRYEKSIYKAQRNVILCVSACLLYWCVYRICKYYKEVQNLEEVEKRYKKE
;
A
#
# COMPACT_ATOMS: atom_id res chain seq x y z
N MET A 1 16.91 8.72 3.02
CA MET A 1 15.76 9.12 2.18
C MET A 1 15.58 8.25 0.94
N ALA A 2 16.47 8.22 -0.06
CA ALA A 2 16.22 7.49 -1.31
C ALA A 2 15.93 5.98 -1.14
N LEU A 3 16.70 5.29 -0.28
CA LEU A 3 16.52 3.86 -0.02
C LEU A 3 15.13 3.51 0.55
N GLN A 4 14.60 4.34 1.45
CA GLN A 4 13.27 4.14 2.04
C GLN A 4 12.16 4.22 0.98
N TRP A 5 12.27 5.16 0.04
CA TRP A 5 11.33 5.28 -1.07
C TRP A 5 11.44 4.14 -2.08
N MET A 6 12.66 3.62 -2.32
CA MET A 6 12.87 2.43 -3.14
C MET A 6 12.20 1.21 -2.53
N ILE A 7 12.45 0.94 -1.24
CA ILE A 7 11.84 -0.19 -0.52
C ILE A 7 10.32 -0.07 -0.57
N LEU A 8 9.75 1.11 -0.30
CA LEU A 8 8.31 1.31 -0.36
C LEU A 8 7.74 1.03 -1.75
N THR A 9 8.44 1.45 -2.82
CA THR A 9 8.02 1.17 -4.20
C THR A 9 8.01 -0.32 -4.51
N TYR A 10 9.02 -1.06 -4.04
CA TYR A 10 9.04 -2.53 -4.19
C TYR A 10 7.89 -3.19 -3.43
N VAL A 11 7.59 -2.73 -2.20
CA VAL A 11 6.47 -3.28 -1.44
C VAL A 11 5.15 -3.01 -2.16
N VAL A 12 4.92 -1.78 -2.62
CA VAL A 12 3.73 -1.42 -3.41
C VAL A 12 3.60 -2.28 -4.66
N ALA A 13 4.72 -2.53 -5.37
CA ALA A 13 4.73 -3.39 -6.54
C ALA A 13 4.35 -4.84 -6.20
N VAL A 14 4.89 -5.38 -5.11
CA VAL A 14 4.52 -6.73 -4.62
C VAL A 14 3.04 -6.77 -4.24
N GLU A 15 2.53 -5.79 -3.50
CA GLU A 15 1.11 -5.70 -3.15
C GLU A 15 0.20 -5.60 -4.37
N ALA A 16 0.60 -4.82 -5.39
CA ALA A 16 -0.14 -4.71 -6.64
C ALA A 16 -0.17 -6.05 -7.40
N VAL A 17 0.96 -6.77 -7.45
CA VAL A 17 1.02 -8.11 -8.05
C VAL A 17 0.12 -9.08 -7.27
N LEU A 18 0.14 -9.05 -5.94
CA LEU A 18 -0.74 -9.88 -5.11
C LEU A 18 -2.21 -9.54 -5.35
N ALA A 19 -2.57 -8.26 -5.43
CA ALA A 19 -3.92 -7.82 -5.76
C ALA A 19 -4.35 -8.32 -7.15
N ALA A 20 -3.48 -8.21 -8.16
CA ALA A 20 -3.75 -8.71 -9.51
C ALA A 20 -3.90 -10.24 -9.56
N VAL A 21 -3.05 -10.98 -8.85
CA VAL A 21 -3.15 -12.45 -8.75
C VAL A 21 -4.46 -12.87 -8.07
N LEU A 22 -4.91 -12.12 -7.05
CA LEU A 22 -6.16 -12.38 -6.35
C LEU A 22 -7.41 -12.03 -7.18
N THR A 23 -7.34 -11.03 -8.06
CA THR A 23 -8.45 -10.64 -8.94
C THR A 23 -8.63 -11.59 -10.13
N ILE A 24 -7.57 -12.26 -10.58
CA ILE A 24 -7.69 -13.25 -11.67
C ILE A 24 -8.56 -14.45 -11.22
N PRO A 25 -9.54 -14.90 -12.04
CA PRO A 25 -10.36 -16.06 -11.76
C PRO A 25 -9.56 -17.36 -11.90
N SER A 26 -8.78 -17.70 -10.87
CA SER A 26 -8.04 -18.96 -10.76
C SER A 26 -8.86 -20.10 -10.12
N PRO A 27 -8.51 -21.38 -10.35
CA PRO A 27 -9.25 -22.52 -9.83
C PRO A 27 -9.23 -22.56 -8.29
N LYS A 28 -10.36 -23.00 -7.69
CA LYS A 28 -10.66 -22.88 -6.25
C LYS A 28 -9.53 -23.40 -5.32
N LEU A 29 -8.89 -24.51 -5.66
CA LEU A 29 -7.81 -25.11 -4.85
C LEU A 29 -6.55 -24.24 -4.78
N LEU A 30 -6.19 -23.58 -5.90
CA LEU A 30 -5.06 -22.66 -5.93
C LEU A 30 -5.37 -21.40 -5.13
N LYS A 31 -6.61 -20.90 -5.20
CA LYS A 31 -7.04 -19.74 -4.41
C LYS A 31 -6.92 -19.98 -2.91
N TYR A 32 -7.34 -21.13 -2.39
CA TYR A 32 -7.22 -21.41 -0.96
C TYR A 32 -5.77 -21.43 -0.47
N ARG A 33 -4.87 -22.07 -1.24
CA ARG A 33 -3.45 -22.10 -0.90
C ARG A 33 -2.80 -20.72 -0.99
N LEU A 34 -3.14 -19.93 -2.01
CA LEU A 34 -2.66 -18.56 -2.16
C LEU A 34 -3.17 -17.65 -1.05
N VAL A 35 -4.46 -17.71 -0.69
CA VAL A 35 -5.04 -16.91 0.39
C VAL A 35 -4.40 -17.24 1.75
N SER A 36 -4.09 -18.51 1.99
CA SER A 36 -3.35 -18.93 3.19
C SER A 36 -1.95 -18.32 3.25
N LEU A 37 -1.19 -18.41 2.14
CA LEU A 37 0.15 -17.83 2.04
C LEU A 37 0.14 -16.29 2.15
N VAL A 38 -0.78 -15.65 1.44
CA VAL A 38 -0.94 -14.19 1.48
C VAL A 38 -1.33 -13.74 2.88
N SER A 39 -2.24 -14.44 3.56
CA SER A 39 -2.59 -14.08 4.93
C SER A 39 -1.42 -14.20 5.91
N LEU A 40 -0.50 -15.13 5.71
CA LEU A 40 0.70 -15.27 6.54
C LEU A 40 1.68 -14.12 6.30
N LEU A 41 1.81 -13.69 5.04
CA LEU A 41 2.65 -12.54 4.65
C LEU A 41 2.01 -11.19 4.99
N LEU A 42 0.69 -11.12 5.10
CA LEU A 42 -0.03 -9.89 5.41
C LEU A 42 0.11 -9.46 6.87
N GLN A 43 0.31 -10.43 7.78
CA GLN A 43 0.49 -10.20 9.20
C GLN A 43 1.77 -9.37 9.52
N PRO A 44 2.95 -9.67 8.95
CA PRO A 44 4.11 -8.79 9.05
C PRO A 44 3.98 -7.51 8.20
N ALA A 45 3.15 -7.50 7.15
CA ALA A 45 2.89 -6.32 6.34
C ALA A 45 2.08 -5.22 7.07
N LEU A 46 1.52 -5.49 8.26
CA LEU A 46 0.95 -4.44 9.14
C LEU A 46 1.94 -3.31 9.43
N PHE A 47 3.25 -3.57 9.36
CA PHE A 47 4.30 -2.57 9.55
C PHE A 47 4.31 -1.49 8.44
N ILE A 48 3.70 -1.75 7.28
CA ILE A 48 3.61 -0.80 6.17
C ILE A 48 2.79 0.45 6.55
N VAL A 49 1.75 0.27 7.36
CA VAL A 49 0.82 1.35 7.77
C VAL A 49 1.49 2.37 8.69
N PRO A 50 2.11 2.00 9.83
CA PRO A 50 2.84 2.96 10.65
C PRO A 50 4.06 3.54 9.92
N PHE A 51 4.71 2.77 9.04
CA PHE A 51 5.83 3.25 8.22
C PHE A 51 5.39 4.34 7.23
N ALA A 52 4.28 4.14 6.52
CA ALA A 52 3.68 5.13 5.63
C ALA A 52 3.23 6.38 6.42
N GLY A 53 2.67 6.20 7.62
CA GLY A 53 2.32 7.29 8.52
C GLY A 53 3.52 8.15 8.92
N PHE A 54 4.64 7.52 9.29
CA PHE A 54 5.88 8.21 9.62
C PHE A 54 6.44 8.99 8.41
N GLN A 55 6.39 8.42 7.20
CA GLN A 55 6.85 9.10 5.99
C GLN A 55 5.96 10.28 5.58
N LEU A 56 4.64 10.17 5.77
CA LEU A 56 3.73 11.29 5.57
C LEU A 56 4.01 12.42 6.56
N LEU A 57 4.26 12.09 7.83
CA LEU A 57 4.64 13.06 8.85
C LEU A 57 5.99 13.73 8.53
N ASP A 58 6.97 12.98 8.05
CA ASP A 58 8.27 13.52 7.60
C ASP A 58 8.12 14.46 6.38
N ILE A 59 7.22 14.16 5.44
CA ILE A 59 6.88 15.07 4.33
C ILE A 59 6.18 16.32 4.85
N TYR A 60 5.20 16.16 5.73
CA TYR A 60 4.46 17.27 6.32
C TYR A 60 5.40 18.23 7.07
N TRP A 61 6.26 17.68 7.92
CA TRP A 61 7.26 18.44 8.66
C TRP A 61 8.23 19.19 7.74
N LYS A 62 8.69 18.54 6.66
CA LYS A 62 9.53 19.17 5.63
C LYS A 62 8.81 20.24 4.83
N ASN A 63 7.50 20.17 4.70
CA ASN A 63 6.71 21.19 4.04
C ASN A 63 6.53 22.42 4.94
N GLU A 64 6.25 22.19 6.23
CA GLU A 64 6.03 23.25 7.22
C GLU A 64 7.31 24.07 7.50
N HIS A 65 8.46 23.40 7.65
CA HIS A 65 9.74 24.08 7.87
C HIS A 65 10.41 24.60 6.59
N ARG A 66 9.70 24.57 5.45
CA ARG A 66 10.25 25.07 4.20
C ARG A 66 10.04 26.57 4.12
N LEU A 67 11.11 27.31 3.88
CA LEU A 67 11.03 28.72 3.49
C LEU A 67 10.23 28.81 2.18
N MET A 68 8.98 29.24 2.30
CA MET A 68 8.09 29.52 1.18
C MET A 68 8.59 30.82 0.52
N CYS A 69 8.87 30.77 -0.79
CA CYS A 69 9.09 31.98 -1.58
C CYS A 69 7.77 32.75 -1.68
N THR A 70 7.46 33.60 -0.71
CA THR A 70 6.23 34.41 -0.67
C THR A 70 6.40 35.85 -1.12
N SER A 71 7.61 36.28 -1.51
CA SER A 71 7.88 37.65 -1.96
C SER A 71 8.43 37.72 -3.38
N GLU A 72 8.22 38.86 -4.05
CA GLU A 72 8.57 39.22 -5.43
C GLU A 72 10.08 39.14 -5.79
N ILE A 73 10.90 38.55 -4.91
CA ILE A 73 12.37 38.57 -4.95
C ILE A 73 12.95 37.20 -5.33
N CYS A 74 12.15 36.13 -5.41
CA CYS A 74 12.69 34.80 -5.75
C CYS A 74 13.09 34.70 -7.22
N THR A 75 14.34 34.30 -7.44
CA THR A 75 14.94 34.10 -8.77
C THR A 75 14.24 32.93 -9.50
N ALA A 76 14.12 32.99 -10.83
CA ALA A 76 13.44 31.95 -11.63
C ALA A 76 13.99 30.52 -11.37
N ALA A 77 15.28 30.39 -11.08
CA ALA A 77 15.92 29.12 -10.72
C ALA A 77 15.45 28.55 -9.36
N GLU A 78 15.04 29.40 -8.42
CA GLU A 78 14.55 29.00 -7.10
C GLU A 78 13.10 28.52 -7.18
N ARG A 79 12.29 29.15 -8.03
CA ARG A 79 10.92 28.69 -8.33
C ARG A 79 10.90 27.31 -8.96
N ASP A 80 11.75 27.05 -9.97
CA ASP A 80 11.86 25.72 -10.59
C ASP A 80 12.33 24.64 -9.59
N ARG A 81 13.27 24.97 -8.71
CA ARG A 81 13.71 24.05 -7.63
C ARG A 81 12.59 23.78 -6.63
N TYR A 82 11.76 24.79 -6.32
CA TYR A 82 10.61 24.66 -5.43
C TYR A 82 9.50 23.78 -6.04
N GLU A 83 9.13 24.00 -7.30
CA GLU A 83 8.14 23.18 -7.99
C GLU A 83 8.59 21.72 -8.10
N LYS A 84 9.84 21.46 -8.51
CA LYS A 84 10.39 20.09 -8.61
C LYS A 84 10.31 19.31 -7.29
N SER A 85 10.41 20.00 -6.17
CA SER A 85 10.36 19.38 -4.85
C SER A 85 8.93 19.22 -4.32
N ILE A 86 8.00 20.11 -4.68
CA ILE A 86 6.56 19.91 -4.50
C ILE A 86 6.11 18.66 -5.27
N TYR A 87 6.44 18.55 -6.56
CA TYR A 87 6.09 17.38 -7.38
C TYR A 87 6.68 16.09 -6.80
N LYS A 88 7.91 16.14 -6.27
CA LYS A 88 8.53 15.00 -5.59
C LYS A 88 7.79 14.60 -4.32
N ALA A 89 7.33 15.57 -3.53
CA ALA A 89 6.55 15.33 -2.32
C ALA A 89 5.16 14.76 -2.65
N GLN A 90 4.45 15.33 -3.63
CA GLN A 90 3.15 14.83 -4.08
C GLN A 90 3.24 13.38 -4.57
N ARG A 91 4.22 13.06 -5.42
CA ARG A 91 4.45 11.69 -5.89
C ARG A 91 4.63 10.71 -4.74
N ASN A 92 5.38 11.14 -3.73
CA ASN A 92 5.66 10.34 -2.54
C ASN A 92 4.40 10.16 -1.65
N VAL A 93 3.56 11.18 -1.52
CA VAL A 93 2.25 11.08 -0.83
C VAL A 93 1.34 10.09 -1.55
N ILE A 94 1.22 10.18 -2.89
CA ILE A 94 0.42 9.26 -3.70
C ILE A 94 0.91 7.82 -3.50
N LEU A 95 2.24 7.61 -3.46
CA LEU A 95 2.82 6.29 -3.21
C LEU A 95 2.39 5.73 -1.84
N CYS A 96 2.48 6.51 -0.77
CA CYS A 96 2.04 6.09 0.57
C CYS A 96 0.54 5.77 0.63
N VAL A 97 -0.31 6.63 0.04
CA VAL A 97 -1.76 6.39 0.00
C VAL A 97 -2.08 5.12 -0.79
N SER A 98 -1.42 4.91 -1.93
CA SER A 98 -1.61 3.71 -2.74
C SER A 98 -1.20 2.42 -2.01
N ALA A 99 -0.11 2.45 -1.23
CA ALA A 99 0.32 1.33 -0.39
C ALA A 99 -0.77 0.96 0.63
N CYS A 100 -1.26 1.95 1.39
CA CYS A 100 -2.30 1.72 2.38
C CYS A 100 -3.61 1.20 1.76
N LEU A 101 -4.00 1.72 0.60
CA LEU A 101 -5.20 1.27 -0.11
C LEU A 101 -5.06 -0.16 -0.63
N LEU A 102 -3.93 -0.50 -1.27
CA LEU A 102 -3.68 -1.84 -1.79
C LEU A 102 -3.61 -2.86 -0.66
N TYR A 103 -2.90 -2.55 0.43
CA TYR A 103 -2.87 -3.37 1.63
C TYR A 103 -4.29 -3.63 2.16
N TRP A 104 -5.12 -2.59 2.27
CA TRP A 104 -6.51 -2.73 2.72
C TRP A 104 -7.34 -3.61 1.79
N CYS A 105 -7.22 -3.42 0.47
CA CYS A 105 -7.91 -4.23 -0.52
C CYS A 105 -7.52 -5.71 -0.40
N VAL A 106 -6.22 -6.02 -0.32
CA VAL A 106 -5.71 -7.39 -0.16
C VAL A 106 -6.20 -7.99 1.16
N TYR A 107 -6.17 -7.22 2.25
CA TYR A 107 -6.69 -7.67 3.56
C TYR A 107 -8.17 -8.04 3.50
N ARG A 108 -9.00 -7.18 2.91
CA ARG A 108 -10.44 -7.44 2.74
C ARG A 108 -10.68 -8.71 1.93
N ILE A 109 -10.00 -8.83 0.78
CA ILE A 109 -10.13 -10.00 -0.10
C ILE A 109 -9.76 -11.29 0.66
N CYS A 110 -8.62 -11.30 1.36
CA CYS A 110 -8.18 -12.46 2.14
C CYS A 110 -9.18 -12.84 3.24
N LYS A 111 -9.74 -11.84 3.95
CA LYS A 111 -10.77 -12.08 4.98
C LYS A 111 -12.02 -12.73 4.37
N TYR A 112 -12.52 -12.19 3.26
CA TYR A 112 -13.68 -12.74 2.56
C TYR A 112 -13.46 -14.18 2.10
N TYR A 113 -12.31 -14.49 1.51
CA TYR A 113 -12.02 -15.85 1.06
C TYR A 113 -11.94 -16.86 2.22
N LYS A 114 -11.37 -16.48 3.36
CA LYS A 114 -11.36 -17.33 4.56
C LYS A 114 -12.77 -17.61 5.08
N GLU A 115 -13.63 -16.60 5.07
CA GLU A 115 -15.02 -16.73 5.51
C GLU A 115 -15.82 -17.65 4.59
N VAL A 116 -15.65 -17.49 3.26
CA VAL A 116 -16.24 -18.40 2.26
C VAL A 116 -15.76 -19.84 2.44
N GLN A 117 -14.46 -20.05 2.69
CA GLN A 117 -13.92 -21.40 2.92
C GLN A 117 -14.57 -22.05 4.15
N ASN A 118 -14.71 -21.31 5.24
CA ASN A 118 -15.29 -21.82 6.47
C ASN A 118 -16.78 -22.17 6.26
N LEU A 119 -17.52 -21.37 5.48
CA LEU A 119 -18.89 -21.68 5.09
C LEU A 119 -18.99 -22.93 4.19
N GLU A 120 -18.11 -23.09 3.20
CA GLU A 120 -18.06 -24.30 2.35
C GLU A 120 -17.74 -25.56 3.19
N GLU A 121 -16.87 -25.45 4.20
CA GLU A 121 -16.54 -26.55 5.11
C GLU A 121 -17.71 -26.93 6.04
N VAL A 122 -18.43 -25.93 6.55
CA VAL A 122 -19.64 -26.13 7.36
C VAL A 122 -20.74 -26.81 6.53
N GLU A 123 -21.00 -26.36 5.31
CA GLU A 123 -21.98 -26.97 4.41
C GLU A 123 -21.65 -28.44 4.11
N LYS A 124 -20.37 -28.76 3.88
CA LYS A 124 -19.91 -30.14 3.66
C LYS A 124 -20.09 -31.04 4.88
N ARG A 125 -20.00 -30.49 6.11
CA ARG A 125 -20.28 -31.25 7.34
C ARG A 125 -21.77 -31.57 7.43
N TYR A 126 -22.64 -30.58 7.22
CA TYR A 126 -24.09 -30.78 7.25
C TYR A 126 -24.62 -31.75 6.19
N LYS A 127 -23.99 -31.86 5.01
CA LYS A 127 -24.39 -32.84 3.97
C LYS A 127 -23.90 -34.27 4.23
N LYS A 128 -23.02 -34.48 5.21
CA LYS A 128 -22.47 -35.81 5.57
C LYS A 128 -23.19 -36.46 6.75
N GLU A 129 -23.87 -35.66 7.57
CA GLU A 129 -24.89 -36.12 8.53
C GLU A 129 -26.23 -36.31 7.84
#